data_AF-A0A257LTF1-F1
#
_entry.id   AF-A0A257LTF1-F1
#
_cell.length_a   1.000
_cell.length_b   1.000
_cell.length_c   1.000
_cell.angle_alpha   90.00
_cell.angle_beta   90.00
_cell.angle_gamma   90.00
#
_symmetry.space_group_name_H-M   'P 1'
#
loop_
_entity.id
_entity.type
_entity.pdbx_description
1 polymer ?
#
loop_
_entity_poly.entity_id
_entity_poly.type
_entity_poly.pdbx_seq_one_letter_code
_entity_poly.pdbx_strand_id
1 'polypeptide(L)' 'MLDFHIKRGFKEVFTPFVANRQSMIGTGQLPKLEDDMYHIEREDFFLNPTAEVTVANLHREEILPEEKLPLRYVAYT' A
#
# COMPACT_ATOMS: atom_id res chain seq x y z
N MET A 1 9.23 -16.31 -1.05
CA MET A 1 8.47 -15.47 -0.10
C MET A 1 7.00 -15.39 -0.50
N LEU A 2 6.67 -14.99 -1.74
CA LEU A 2 5.30 -14.99 -2.27
C LEU A 2 4.63 -16.38 -2.20
N ASP A 3 5.21 -17.41 -2.84
CA ASP A 3 4.65 -18.78 -2.85
C ASP A 3 4.33 -19.33 -1.45
N PHE A 4 5.17 -18.99 -0.46
CA PHE A 4 5.01 -19.43 0.92
C PHE A 4 3.75 -18.84 1.57
N HIS A 5 3.46 -17.56 1.30
CA HIS A 5 2.30 -16.84 1.84
C HIS A 5 1.03 -17.17 1.05
N ILE A 6 1.13 -17.32 -0.28
CA ILE A 6 0.02 -17.74 -1.13
C ILE A 6 -0.51 -19.11 -0.69
N LYS A 7 0.39 -20.07 -0.43
CA LYS A 7 0.04 -21.39 0.14
C LYS A 7 -0.63 -21.31 1.53
N ARG A 8 -0.57 -20.17 2.21
CA ARG A 8 -1.20 -19.90 3.52
C ARG A 8 -2.46 -19.04 3.43
N GLY A 9 -2.99 -18.86 2.22
CA GLY A 9 -4.24 -18.14 1.99
C GLY A 9 -4.10 -16.62 1.93
N PHE A 10 -2.89 -16.10 1.72
CA PHE A 10 -2.71 -14.69 1.37
C PHE A 10 -2.99 -14.50 -0.12
N LYS A 11 -3.76 -13.47 -0.47
CA LYS A 11 -3.98 -13.07 -1.85
C LYS A 11 -2.79 -12.27 -2.34
N GLU A 12 -2.15 -12.74 -3.41
CA GLU A 12 -1.12 -11.96 -4.09
C GLU A 12 -1.74 -10.73 -4.77
N VAL A 13 -1.11 -9.58 -4.57
CA VAL A 13 -1.49 -8.33 -5.24
C VAL A 13 -0.24 -7.65 -5.80
N PHE A 14 -0.37 -7.15 -7.03
CA PHE A 14 0.66 -6.35 -7.68
C PHE A 14 0.15 -4.91 -7.74
N THR A 15 0.78 -4.04 -6.97
CA THR A 15 0.33 -2.65 -6.79
C THR A 15 1.38 -1.69 -7.35
N PRO A 16 1.01 -0.43 -7.64
CA PRO A 16 1.96 0.56 -8.14
C PRO A 16 3.18 0.75 -7.21
N PHE A 17 4.31 1.14 -7.77
CA PHE A 17 5.54 1.49 -7.02
C PHE A 17 5.58 2.95 -6.58
N VAL A 18 4.58 3.73 -7.01
CA VAL A 18 4.36 5.13 -6.65
C VAL A 18 2.99 5.30 -6.03
N ALA A 19 2.87 6.18 -5.05
CA ALA A 19 1.60 6.51 -4.45
C ALA A 19 1.44 8.03 -4.30
N ASN A 20 0.19 8.48 -4.42
CA ASN A 20 -0.16 9.88 -4.20
C ASN A 20 0.01 10.26 -2.72
N ARG A 21 0.13 11.56 -2.45
CA ARG A 21 0.24 12.11 -1.10
C ARG A 21 -0.82 11.57 -0.13
N GLN A 22 -2.06 11.47 -0.58
CA GLN A 22 -3.17 11.03 0.25
C GLN A 22 -2.99 9.58 0.73
N SER A 23 -2.44 8.70 -0.10
CA SER A 23 -2.06 7.32 0.23
C SER A 23 -0.97 7.28 1.29
N MET A 24 0.08 8.11 1.12
CA MET A 24 1.20 8.22 2.05
C MET A 24 0.77 8.73 3.44
N ILE A 25 -0.18 9.69 3.49
CA ILE A 25 -0.80 10.16 4.73
C ILE A 25 -1.60 9.03 5.39
N GLY A 26 -2.35 8.25 4.61
CA GLY A 26 -3.17 7.15 5.12
C GLY A 26 -2.37 6.07 5.86
N THR A 27 -1.10 5.88 5.48
CA THR A 27 -0.17 4.97 6.15
C THR A 27 0.77 5.66 7.13
N GLY A 28 0.56 6.95 7.43
CA GLY A 28 1.35 7.70 8.41
C GLY A 28 2.78 8.02 8.00
N GLN A 29 3.14 7.86 6.72
CA GLN A 29 4.47 8.22 6.20
C GLN A 29 4.63 9.74 6.17
N LEU A 30 3.61 10.43 5.65
CA LEU A 30 3.54 11.88 5.62
C LEU A 30 2.71 12.43 6.78
N PRO A 31 3.02 13.65 7.27
CA PRO A 31 4.07 14.57 6.79
C PRO A 31 5.46 14.30 7.37
N LYS A 32 5.60 13.34 8.29
CA LYS A 32 6.82 13.18 9.10
C LYS A 32 8.07 12.82 8.29
N LEU A 33 7.94 11.98 7.28
CA LEU A 33 9.06 11.45 6.49
C LEU A 33 9.17 12.10 5.12
N GLU A 34 8.49 13.22 4.88
CA GLU A 34 8.41 13.83 3.53
C GLU A 34 9.79 14.12 2.93
N ASP A 35 10.68 14.72 3.72
CA ASP A 35 12.02 15.10 3.31
C ASP A 35 12.95 13.89 3.06
N ASP A 36 12.61 12.72 3.60
CA ASP A 36 13.37 11.47 3.45
C ASP A 36 12.89 10.64 2.23
N MET A 37 11.79 11.05 1.59
CA MET A 37 11.16 10.29 0.51
C MET A 37 11.51 10.83 -0.88
N TYR A 38 11.56 9.93 -1.87
CA TYR A 38 11.70 10.33 -3.26
C TYR A 38 10.37 10.88 -3.80
N HIS A 39 10.26 12.21 -3.86
CA HIS A 39 9.11 12.93 -4.38
C HIS A 39 9.24 13.22 -5.88
N ILE A 40 8.19 12.92 -6.63
CA ILE A 40 8.03 13.25 -8.04
C ILE A 40 7.24 14.56 -8.09
N GLU A 41 7.96 15.68 -7.96
CA GLU A 41 7.37 17.02 -7.77
C GLU A 41 6.32 17.39 -8.82
N ARG A 42 6.56 17.02 -10.09
CA ARG A 42 5.67 17.38 -11.22
C ARG A 42 4.25 16.81 -11.07
N GLU A 43 4.11 15.68 -10.40
CA GLU A 43 2.83 14.94 -10.33
C GLU A 43 2.30 14.78 -8.89
N ASP A 44 3.04 15.25 -7.88
CA ASP A 44 2.78 15.05 -6.45
C ASP A 44 2.59 13.57 -6.05
N PHE A 45 3.47 12.72 -6.59
CA PHE A 45 3.61 11.31 -6.23
C PHE A 45 4.91 11.07 -5.48
N PHE A 46 4.94 9.99 -4.72
CA PHE A 46 6.11 9.54 -3.99
C PHE A 46 6.44 8.10 -4.39
N LEU A 47 7.73 7.76 -4.54
CA LEU A 47 8.12 6.35 -4.59
C LEU A 47 7.79 5.69 -3.25
N ASN A 48 7.23 4.49 -3.31
CA ASN A 48 6.82 3.78 -2.10
C ASN A 48 8.04 3.34 -1.27
N PRO A 49 8.07 3.59 0.04
CA PRO A 49 9.09 3.04 0.94
C PRO A 49 8.84 1.56 1.25
N THR A 50 7.60 1.09 1.04
CA THR A 50 7.15 -0.30 1.27
C THR A 50 5.84 -0.56 0.53
N ALA A 51 5.58 -1.82 0.17
CA ALA A 51 4.30 -2.27 -0.40
C ALA A 51 3.09 -1.96 0.48
N GLU A 52 3.30 -1.79 1.80
CA GLU A 52 2.24 -1.43 2.75
C GLU A 52 1.46 -0.19 2.30
N VAL A 53 2.15 0.82 1.77
CA VAL A 53 1.54 2.08 1.34
C VAL A 53 0.41 1.81 0.36
N THR A 54 0.66 1.03 -0.69
CA THR A 54 -0.36 0.78 -1.72
C THR A 54 -1.33 -0.32 -1.31
N VAL A 55 -0.89 -1.34 -0.56
CA VAL A 55 -1.76 -2.43 -0.09
C VAL A 55 -2.79 -1.95 0.91
N ALA A 56 -2.42 -1.14 1.90
CA ALA A 56 -3.35 -0.59 2.89
C ALA A 56 -4.40 0.34 2.26
N ASN A 57 -4.09 0.89 1.09
CA ASN A 57 -4.94 1.82 0.37
C ASN A 57 -5.86 1.17 -0.68
N LEU A 58 -5.78 -0.14 -0.90
CA LEU A 58 -6.63 -0.86 -1.87
C LEU A 58 -8.13 -0.69 -1.60
N HIS A 59 -8.50 -0.51 -0.33
CA HIS A 59 -9.89 -0.38 0.12
C HIS A 59 -10.19 1.01 0.72
N ARG A 60 -9.43 2.03 0.32
CA ARG A 60 -9.65 3.40 0.77
C ARG A 60 -11.08 3.83 0.41
N GLU A 61 -11.76 4.42 1.38
CA GLU A 61 -13.15 4.93 1.23
C GLU A 61 -14.19 3.83 0.91
N GLU A 62 -13.86 2.56 1.18
CA GLU A 62 -14.80 1.44 1.06
C GLU A 62 -15.36 1.02 2.44
N ILE A 63 -16.62 0.60 2.47
CA ILE A 63 -17.20 -0.14 3.61
C ILE A 63 -17.09 -1.62 3.29
N LEU A 64 -16.24 -2.33 4.01
CA LEU A 64 -16.03 -3.76 3.81
C LEU A 64 -17.15 -4.57 4.49
N PRO A 65 -17.79 -5.51 3.76
CA PRO A 65 -18.68 -6.51 4.38
C PRO A 65 -17.89 -7.39 5.36
N GLU A 66 -18.49 -7.69 6.51
CA GLU A 66 -17.87 -8.48 7.58
C GLU A 66 -17.46 -9.89 7.08
N GLU A 67 -18.27 -10.49 6.22
CA GLU A 67 -18.04 -11.83 5.67
C GLU A 67 -16.78 -11.92 4.78
N LYS A 68 -16.24 -10.77 4.33
CA LYS A 68 -14.97 -10.73 3.57
C LYS A 68 -13.74 -10.69 4.48
N LEU A 69 -13.92 -10.50 5.79
CA LEU A 69 -12.82 -10.40 6.73
C LEU A 69 -12.42 -11.78 7.29
N PRO A 70 -11.12 -12.01 7.58
CA PRO A 70 -10.00 -11.10 7.38
C PRO A 70 -9.49 -11.08 5.93
N LEU A 71 -9.17 -9.88 5.41
CA LEU A 71 -8.41 -9.74 4.17
C LEU A 71 -6.92 -9.92 4.45
N ARG A 72 -6.25 -10.80 3.69
CA ARG A 72 -4.83 -11.11 3.85
C ARG A 72 -4.14 -10.95 2.52
N TYR A 73 -3.21 -9.99 2.43
CA TYR A 73 -2.50 -9.67 1.20
C TYR A 73 -1.01 -9.95 1.32
N VAL A 74 -0.42 -10.45 0.24
CA VAL A 74 1.03 -10.50 0.05
C VAL A 74 1.37 -9.77 -1.24
N ALA A 75 2.41 -8.95 -1.20
CA ALA A 75 2.84 -8.14 -2.33
C ALA A 75 4.36 -8.11 -2.40
N TYR A 76 4.88 -7.78 -3.58
CA TYR A 76 6.29 -7.52 -3.82
C TYR A 76 6.42 -6.13 -4.44
N THR A 77 7.31 -5.31 -3.89
CA THR A 77 7.56 -3.93 -4.31
C THR A 77 8.99 -3.57 -3.94
#